data_AF-W3AK75-F1
#
_entry.id   AF-W3AK75-F1
#
_cell.length_a   1.000
_cell.length_b   1.000
_cell.length_c   1.000
_cell.angle_alpha   90.00
_cell.angle_beta   90.00
_cell.angle_gamma   90.00
#
_symmetry.space_group_name_H-M   'P 1'
#
loop_
_entity.id
_entity.type
_entity.pdbx_description
1 polymer ?
#
loop_
_entity_poly.entity_id
_entity_poly.type
_entity_poly.pdbx_seq_one_letter_code
_entity_poly.pdbx_strand_id
1 'polypeptide(L)'
;MYMGGEMVKRKKLAALAAAAVLCSGLGTAAMAAQEKKPGTRVVININDPNAPGRNLTGVDSTGRPDGMDDTTWARLQDDVIDYDEINNLVEYRSVIARQQMAAIDNYAVNMNDIIDSISSSIEDMNNEISDLKEKRRDTTDENEKAAYTALIDLYSSMISASGTDNYGIVLTDDDGNVTGKTTFSVQKAGAEGNLTKLASSVKRGLHGTKVSVTTGMNSAFLGYQSLRELEKMYEKQVDMYQAMYDAAVRQLAVGAATELDVRTAEVDLQGAKIRLSNNRESLRSIKENMAIILGWGIDSAANVSIGEIPVYDPTYMAARNLYQDIEEARLYNVEYGSAQATAKPDITGYSEVDIKRNSTKENLNITMSSLYNTAIQAGTQYEAAQAGFMVAARQKASAERSLAAGLISYKDYYGAVTQYIASEATANISAINASSAVLNYQAALRGFV
;
A
#
# COMPACT_ATOMS: atom_id res chain seq x y z
N MET A 1 -34.10 -38.14 -5.84
CA MET A 1 -32.84 -38.46 -6.52
C MET A 1 -32.30 -37.16 -7.13
N TYR A 2 -31.09 -36.76 -6.73
CA TYR A 2 -30.28 -35.63 -7.25
C TYR A 2 -30.86 -34.20 -7.20
N MET A 3 -30.59 -33.47 -6.11
CA MET A 3 -30.38 -32.00 -6.12
C MET A 3 -29.69 -31.49 -4.83
N GLY A 4 -28.77 -32.29 -4.24
CA GLY A 4 -28.09 -31.94 -2.98
C GLY A 4 -26.57 -31.73 -3.10
N GLY A 5 -25.98 -31.95 -4.28
CA GLY A 5 -24.53 -32.05 -4.47
C GLY A 5 -23.81 -30.76 -4.88
N GLU A 6 -24.52 -29.74 -5.38
CA GLU A 6 -23.87 -28.54 -5.94
C GLU A 6 -23.69 -27.39 -4.95
N MET A 7 -24.53 -27.26 -3.92
CA MET A 7 -24.37 -26.20 -2.90
C MET A 7 -23.21 -26.47 -1.92
N VAL A 8 -22.82 -27.74 -1.73
CA VAL A 8 -21.68 -28.10 -0.87
C VAL A 8 -20.34 -27.93 -1.59
N LYS A 9 -20.31 -28.03 -2.93
CA LYS A 9 -19.10 -27.77 -3.72
C LYS A 9 -18.75 -26.28 -3.80
N ARG A 10 -19.73 -25.37 -3.77
CA ARG A 10 -19.47 -23.92 -3.79
C ARG A 10 -18.90 -23.37 -2.47
N LYS A 11 -19.20 -23.98 -1.31
CA LYS A 11 -18.65 -23.56 -0.02
C LYS A 11 -17.21 -24.04 0.24
N LYS A 12 -16.73 -25.08 -0.47
CA LYS A 12 -15.36 -25.60 -0.33
C LYS A 12 -14.36 -25.05 -1.37
N LEU A 13 -14.82 -24.30 -2.37
CA LEU A 13 -13.98 -23.71 -3.42
C LEU A 13 -13.43 -22.31 -3.08
N ALA A 14 -13.89 -21.68 -1.98
CA ALA A 14 -13.37 -20.39 -1.52
C ALA A 14 -12.09 -20.50 -0.67
N ALA A 15 -11.67 -21.71 -0.30
CA ALA A 15 -10.54 -21.94 0.62
C ALA A 15 -9.24 -22.40 -0.08
N LEU A 16 -9.17 -22.39 -1.42
CA LEU A 16 -7.99 -22.89 -2.14
C LEU A 16 -7.48 -21.97 -3.28
N ALA A 17 -7.96 -20.73 -3.36
CA ALA A 17 -7.63 -19.81 -4.46
C ALA A 17 -6.71 -18.64 -4.08
N ALA A 18 -6.05 -18.69 -2.91
CA ALA A 18 -5.10 -17.66 -2.48
C ALA A 18 -3.61 -18.05 -2.63
N ALA A 19 -3.30 -19.22 -3.19
CA ALA A 19 -1.93 -19.74 -3.27
C ALA A 19 -1.38 -19.92 -4.71
N ALA A 20 -2.06 -19.42 -5.76
CA ALA A 20 -1.72 -19.78 -7.15
C ALA A 20 -1.67 -18.62 -8.16
N VAL A 21 -1.29 -17.40 -7.75
CA VAL A 21 -1.04 -16.28 -8.71
C VAL A 21 0.39 -15.70 -8.62
N LEU A 22 1.28 -16.21 -7.75
CA LEU A 22 2.65 -15.67 -7.61
C LEU A 22 3.74 -16.44 -8.38
N CYS A 23 3.40 -17.38 -9.27
CA CYS A 23 4.41 -18.19 -10.00
C CYS A 23 4.49 -17.97 -11.51
N SER A 24 4.05 -16.85 -12.05
CA SER A 24 4.29 -16.51 -13.46
C SER A 24 4.93 -15.13 -13.56
N GLY A 25 6.27 -15.09 -13.62
CA GLY A 25 6.99 -13.86 -13.93
C GLY A 25 8.35 -13.66 -13.28
N LEU A 26 9.00 -14.68 -12.71
CA LEU A 26 10.43 -14.58 -12.40
C LEU A 26 11.21 -15.41 -13.43
N GLY A 27 11.34 -14.83 -14.62
CA GLY A 27 12.39 -15.21 -15.54
C GLY A 27 13.72 -14.94 -14.86
N THR A 28 14.42 -16.01 -14.50
CA THR A 28 15.78 -16.01 -14.00
C THR A 28 16.72 -15.36 -15.03
N ALA A 29 16.99 -14.08 -14.87
CA ALA A 29 18.26 -13.51 -15.31
C ALA A 29 19.17 -13.53 -14.07
N ALA A 30 20.09 -14.49 -14.05
CA ALA A 30 21.23 -14.46 -13.15
C ALA A 30 22.03 -13.19 -13.45
N MET A 31 21.74 -12.09 -12.76
CA MET A 31 22.61 -10.94 -12.74
C MET A 31 23.81 -11.32 -11.89
N ALA A 32 24.93 -11.58 -12.58
CA ALA A 32 26.22 -11.75 -11.96
C ALA A 32 26.42 -10.62 -10.93
N ALA A 33 26.75 -11.01 -9.70
CA ALA A 33 27.08 -10.11 -8.62
C ALA A 33 28.31 -9.29 -9.04
N GLN A 34 28.08 -8.08 -9.55
CA GLN A 34 29.11 -7.08 -9.70
C GLN A 34 29.29 -6.43 -8.32
N GLU A 35 30.51 -6.44 -7.79
CA GLU A 35 30.85 -5.84 -6.50
C GLU A 35 30.37 -4.38 -6.45
N LYS A 36 29.33 -4.14 -5.66
CA LYS A 36 28.85 -2.78 -5.35
C LYS A 36 29.91 -2.09 -4.49
N LYS A 37 30.57 -1.07 -5.05
CA LYS A 37 31.33 -0.12 -4.22
C LYS A 37 30.33 0.66 -3.36
N PRO A 38 30.63 0.95 -2.08
CA PRO A 38 29.74 1.70 -1.21
C PRO A 38 29.71 3.15 -1.69
N GLY A 39 28.70 3.49 -2.48
CA GLY A 39 28.42 4.87 -2.86
C GLY A 39 27.76 5.57 -1.69
N THR A 40 28.40 6.60 -1.17
CA THR A 40 27.78 7.53 -0.21
C THR A 40 26.53 8.11 -0.86
N ARG A 41 25.38 7.96 -0.18
CA ARG A 41 24.13 8.59 -0.59
C ARG A 41 24.31 10.10 -0.51
N VAL A 42 24.49 10.76 -1.66
CA VAL A 42 24.45 12.22 -1.73
C VAL A 42 23.01 12.63 -1.96
N VAL A 43 22.37 13.18 -0.92
CA VAL A 43 21.09 13.86 -1.09
C VAL A 43 21.37 15.26 -1.60
N ILE A 44 20.91 15.54 -2.81
CA ILE A 44 21.02 16.86 -3.41
C ILE A 44 19.81 17.68 -2.92
N ASN A 45 20.01 18.50 -1.89
CA ASN A 45 19.15 19.65 -1.64
C ASN A 45 19.54 20.74 -2.63
N ILE A 46 18.73 20.94 -3.67
CA ILE A 46 18.89 22.08 -4.57
C ILE A 46 18.23 23.28 -3.86
N ASN A 47 19.06 24.18 -3.32
CA ASN A 47 18.62 25.53 -2.98
C ASN A 47 18.37 26.28 -4.30
N ASP A 48 17.11 26.30 -4.74
CA ASP A 48 16.61 27.41 -5.55
C ASP A 48 16.47 28.62 -4.61
N PRO A 49 17.08 29.78 -4.91
CA PRO A 49 16.94 30.97 -4.07
C PRO A 49 15.49 31.44 -3.87
N ASN A 50 14.51 30.92 -4.61
CA ASN A 50 13.09 31.29 -4.49
C ASN A 50 12.06 30.16 -4.72
N ALA A 51 12.43 28.88 -4.78
CA ALA A 51 11.45 27.78 -4.84
C ALA A 51 11.45 26.91 -3.57
N PRO A 52 10.28 26.50 -3.06
CA PRO A 52 10.20 25.53 -1.97
C PRO A 52 10.82 24.21 -2.43
N GLY A 53 11.98 23.88 -1.85
CA GLY A 53 12.84 22.77 -2.26
C GLY A 53 12.10 21.45 -2.38
N ARG A 54 12.11 20.89 -3.59
CA ARG A 54 11.78 19.49 -3.86
C ARG A 54 13.05 18.85 -4.37
N ASN A 55 13.55 17.84 -3.68
CA ASN A 55 14.64 17.05 -4.23
C ASN A 55 14.09 16.24 -5.43
N LEU A 56 14.91 16.06 -6.47
CA LEU A 56 14.51 15.38 -7.70
C LEU A 56 14.15 13.89 -7.47
N THR A 57 14.56 13.34 -6.32
CA THR A 57 14.30 11.97 -5.88
C THR A 57 12.94 11.79 -5.17
N GLY A 58 12.34 12.89 -4.67
CA GLY A 58 11.13 12.88 -3.84
C GLY A 58 11.31 12.34 -2.41
N VAL A 59 12.55 12.32 -1.90
CA VAL A 59 12.93 11.92 -0.54
C VAL A 59 14.04 12.81 0.01
N ASP A 60 13.92 13.23 1.26
CA ASP A 60 14.85 14.11 1.97
C ASP A 60 16.19 13.44 2.34
N SER A 61 17.06 14.20 3.03
CA SER A 61 18.41 13.77 3.48
C SER A 61 18.43 12.49 4.32
N THR A 62 17.31 12.14 4.97
CA THR A 62 17.15 10.95 5.81
C THR A 62 16.54 9.77 5.06
N GLY A 63 15.99 9.98 3.86
CA GLY A 63 15.27 8.94 3.10
C GLY A 63 13.77 8.98 3.30
N ARG A 64 13.29 9.97 4.05
CA ARG A 64 11.88 10.21 4.26
C ARG A 64 11.28 10.92 3.04
N PRO A 65 10.06 10.57 2.62
CA PRO A 65 9.37 11.23 1.52
C PRO A 65 9.15 12.73 1.77
N ASP A 66 9.27 13.54 0.71
CA ASP A 66 9.03 14.97 0.77
C ASP A 66 7.58 15.28 1.24
N GLY A 67 7.45 16.04 2.32
CA GLY A 67 6.16 16.45 2.89
C GLY A 67 5.54 15.46 3.89
N MET A 68 6.22 14.35 4.21
CA MET A 68 5.82 13.47 5.31
C MET A 68 6.35 13.98 6.65
N ASP A 69 5.49 14.06 7.66
CA ASP A 69 5.88 14.50 8.99
C ASP A 69 6.67 13.39 9.75
N ASP A 70 7.43 13.81 10.75
CA ASP A 70 8.28 12.93 11.58
C ASP A 70 7.48 11.79 12.23
N THR A 71 6.22 12.05 12.66
CA THR A 71 5.43 11.07 13.39
C THR A 71 4.91 9.97 12.48
N THR A 72 4.41 10.34 11.30
CA THR A 72 4.02 9.36 10.27
C THR A 72 5.21 8.54 9.80
N TRP A 73 6.37 9.16 9.61
CA TRP A 73 7.58 8.44 9.22
C TRP A 73 8.09 7.48 10.29
N ALA A 74 8.01 7.87 11.57
CA ALA A 74 8.40 7.01 12.68
C ALA A 74 7.51 5.77 12.80
N ARG A 75 6.18 5.92 12.60
CA ARG A 75 5.24 4.78 12.56
C ARG A 75 5.64 3.75 11.50
N LEU A 76 5.97 4.19 10.29
CA LEU A 76 6.39 3.27 9.21
C LEU A 76 7.67 2.48 9.52
N GLN A 77 8.45 2.93 10.50
CA GLN A 77 9.74 2.36 10.86
C GLN A 77 9.70 1.59 12.17
N ASP A 78 8.55 1.55 12.85
CA ASP A 78 8.37 0.70 14.02
C ASP A 78 8.15 -0.77 13.60
N ASP A 79 7.93 -1.65 14.59
CA ASP A 79 7.66 -3.08 14.37
C ASP A 79 6.17 -3.41 14.55
N VAL A 80 5.30 -2.45 14.23
CA VAL A 80 3.84 -2.60 14.20
C VAL A 80 3.38 -2.39 12.76
N ILE A 81 2.43 -3.20 12.31
CA ILE A 81 1.70 -2.96 11.05
C ILE A 81 0.30 -2.56 11.44
N ASP A 82 -0.05 -1.28 11.27
CA ASP A 82 -1.41 -0.77 11.39
C ASP A 82 -2.14 -0.77 10.04
N TYR A 83 -3.47 -0.79 10.08
CA TYR A 83 -4.26 -0.85 8.85
C TYR A 83 -4.15 0.43 8.00
N ASP A 84 -4.14 1.61 8.64
CA ASP A 84 -4.14 2.91 7.95
C ASP A 84 -2.81 3.21 7.24
N GLU A 85 -1.71 2.57 7.67
CA GLU A 85 -0.38 2.80 7.12
C GLU A 85 0.04 1.79 6.03
N ILE A 86 -0.72 0.71 5.78
CA ILE A 86 -0.36 -0.32 4.79
C ILE A 86 -0.01 0.31 3.44
N ASN A 87 -0.77 1.31 3.00
CA ASN A 87 -0.49 2.01 1.76
C ASN A 87 0.88 2.70 1.78
N ASN A 88 1.20 3.40 2.86
CA ASN A 88 2.49 4.07 3.03
C ASN A 88 3.64 3.07 3.16
N LEU A 89 3.43 1.95 3.85
CA LEU A 89 4.40 0.85 3.93
C LEU A 89 4.68 0.28 2.53
N VAL A 90 3.64 0.10 1.70
CA VAL A 90 3.80 -0.33 0.30
C VAL A 90 4.51 0.71 -0.53
N GLU A 91 4.19 2.00 -0.37
CA GLU A 91 4.75 3.07 -1.18
C GLU A 91 6.24 3.30 -0.89
N TYR A 92 6.64 3.22 0.38
CA TYR A 92 7.94 3.72 0.83
C TYR A 92 8.88 2.67 1.44
N ARG A 93 8.38 1.54 1.95
CA ARG A 93 9.19 0.57 2.70
C ARG A 93 9.30 -0.80 2.05
N SER A 94 8.23 -1.23 1.40
CA SER A 94 8.08 -2.57 0.84
C SER A 94 9.20 -2.99 -0.10
N VAL A 95 9.27 -4.30 -0.38
CA VAL A 95 10.20 -4.82 -1.39
C VAL A 95 10.01 -4.12 -2.73
N ILE A 96 8.76 -3.82 -3.13
CA ILE A 96 8.47 -3.13 -4.38
C ILE A 96 8.86 -1.64 -4.33
N ALA A 97 8.74 -0.98 -3.17
CA ALA A 97 9.25 0.38 -2.97
C ALA A 97 10.78 0.42 -3.16
N ARG A 98 11.51 -0.53 -2.57
CA ARG A 98 12.96 -0.66 -2.74
C ARG A 98 13.36 -0.93 -4.19
N GLN A 99 12.59 -1.75 -4.91
CA GLN A 99 12.81 -1.99 -6.34
C GLN A 99 12.58 -0.72 -7.17
N GLN A 100 11.51 0.03 -6.89
CA GLN A 100 11.25 1.31 -7.53
C GLN A 100 12.40 2.29 -7.30
N MET A 101 12.86 2.42 -6.04
CA MET A 101 13.95 3.31 -5.67
C MET A 101 15.24 2.92 -6.37
N ALA A 102 15.63 1.65 -6.34
CA ALA A 102 16.84 1.17 -7.01
C ALA A 102 16.79 1.37 -8.54
N ALA A 103 15.61 1.23 -9.16
CA ALA A 103 15.45 1.51 -10.57
C ALA A 103 15.68 2.99 -10.87
N ILE A 104 15.09 3.90 -10.09
CA ILE A 104 15.28 5.34 -10.26
C ILE A 104 16.74 5.73 -10.00
N ASP A 105 17.34 5.24 -8.91
CA ASP A 105 18.70 5.58 -8.49
C ASP A 105 19.74 5.23 -9.56
N ASN A 106 19.68 4.02 -10.14
CA ASN A 106 20.63 3.59 -11.17
C ASN A 106 20.66 4.52 -12.40
N TYR A 107 19.51 5.10 -12.78
CA TYR A 107 19.45 6.04 -13.89
C TYR A 107 19.70 7.48 -13.47
N ALA A 108 19.37 7.84 -12.23
CA ALA A 108 19.56 9.17 -11.69
C ALA A 108 21.05 9.52 -11.59
N VAL A 109 21.92 8.57 -11.21
CA VAL A 109 23.38 8.79 -11.11
C VAL A 109 23.95 9.37 -12.41
N ASN A 110 23.71 8.71 -13.55
CA ASN A 110 24.25 9.17 -14.84
C ASN A 110 23.73 10.56 -15.26
N MET A 111 22.46 10.88 -14.95
CA MET A 111 21.88 12.17 -15.32
C MET A 111 22.33 13.28 -14.37
N ASN A 112 22.53 12.95 -13.08
CA ASN A 112 23.09 13.87 -12.10
C ASN A 112 24.52 14.27 -12.46
N ASP A 113 25.36 13.32 -12.90
CA ASP A 113 26.72 13.63 -13.37
C ASP A 113 26.71 14.64 -14.55
N ILE A 114 25.73 14.51 -15.46
CA ILE A 114 25.53 15.47 -16.56
C ILE A 114 25.08 16.83 -16.03
N ILE A 115 24.11 16.86 -15.12
CA ILE A 115 23.59 18.10 -14.52
C ILE A 115 24.69 18.82 -13.74
N ASP A 116 25.52 18.09 -12.99
CA ASP A 116 26.62 18.63 -12.18
C ASP A 116 27.72 19.20 -13.09
N SER A 117 28.08 18.48 -14.16
CA SER A 117 29.03 18.97 -15.17
C SER A 117 28.56 20.26 -15.84
N ILE A 118 27.28 20.31 -16.23
CA ILE A 118 26.68 21.53 -16.80
C ILE A 118 26.64 22.66 -15.75
N SER A 119 26.31 22.34 -14.50
CA SER A 119 26.25 23.34 -13.42
C SER A 119 27.62 23.92 -13.12
N SER A 120 28.67 23.10 -13.05
CA SER A 120 30.06 23.55 -12.93
C SER A 120 30.47 24.44 -14.11
N SER A 121 30.09 24.06 -15.34
CA SER A 121 30.38 24.88 -16.52
C SER A 121 29.70 26.27 -16.44
N ILE A 122 28.46 26.32 -15.95
CA ILE A 122 27.73 27.57 -15.71
C ILE A 122 28.42 28.41 -14.62
N GLU A 123 28.86 27.78 -13.54
CA GLU A 123 29.59 28.45 -12.45
C GLU A 123 30.91 29.06 -12.95
N ASP A 124 31.71 28.30 -13.69
CA ASP A 124 32.97 28.77 -14.28
C ASP A 124 32.75 29.98 -15.21
N MET A 125 31.74 29.92 -16.09
CA MET A 125 31.42 31.05 -16.96
C MET A 125 30.90 32.26 -16.18
N ASN A 126 30.14 32.07 -15.09
CA ASN A 126 29.68 33.17 -14.24
C ASN A 126 30.86 33.85 -13.52
N ASN A 127 31.85 33.07 -13.08
CA ASN A 127 33.08 33.59 -12.49
C ASN A 127 33.87 34.42 -13.52
N GLU A 128 34.04 33.92 -14.75
CA GLU A 128 34.70 34.67 -15.83
C GLU A 128 33.93 35.96 -16.18
N ILE A 129 32.59 35.91 -16.24
CA ILE A 129 31.76 37.11 -16.43
C ILE A 129 31.99 38.12 -15.31
N SER A 130 32.15 37.67 -14.06
CA SER A 130 32.42 38.54 -12.91
C SER A 130 33.79 39.23 -13.07
N ASP A 131 34.83 38.46 -13.40
CA ASP A 131 36.19 38.97 -13.62
C ASP A 131 36.24 39.98 -14.79
N LEU A 132 35.53 39.68 -15.89
CA LEU A 132 35.42 40.59 -17.03
C LEU A 132 34.67 41.88 -16.67
N LYS A 133 33.63 41.80 -15.83
CA LYS A 133 32.92 42.99 -15.34
C LYS A 133 33.83 43.88 -14.49
N GLU A 134 34.70 43.29 -13.68
CA GLU A 134 35.70 44.01 -12.88
C GLU A 134 36.74 44.68 -13.79
N LYS A 135 37.38 43.93 -14.70
CA LYS A 135 38.35 44.48 -15.68
C LYS A 135 37.76 45.61 -16.52
N ARG A 136 36.50 45.47 -16.96
CA ARG A 136 35.77 46.52 -17.68
C ARG A 136 35.53 47.77 -16.84
N ARG A 137 35.32 47.63 -15.53
CA ARG A 137 35.13 48.76 -14.62
C ARG A 137 36.43 49.53 -14.40
N ASP A 138 37.55 48.81 -14.37
CA ASP A 138 38.85 49.36 -14.00
C ASP A 138 39.62 49.96 -15.18
N THR A 139 39.32 49.56 -16.43
CA THR A 139 39.91 50.18 -17.62
C THR A 139 39.23 51.50 -18.01
N THR A 140 40.03 52.45 -18.51
CA THR A 140 39.54 53.71 -19.10
C THR A 140 39.53 53.69 -20.62
N ASP A 141 40.07 52.63 -21.26
CA ASP A 141 40.11 52.50 -22.73
C ASP A 141 38.74 52.01 -23.24
N GLU A 142 38.10 52.82 -24.09
CA GLU A 142 36.80 52.51 -24.69
C GLU A 142 36.83 51.27 -25.60
N ASN A 143 37.95 50.98 -26.26
CA ASN A 143 38.10 49.78 -27.07
C ASN A 143 38.19 48.52 -26.21
N GLU A 144 38.90 48.57 -25.07
CA GLU A 144 38.95 47.47 -24.12
C GLU A 144 37.59 47.24 -23.44
N LYS A 145 36.87 48.31 -23.08
CA LYS A 145 35.50 48.21 -22.56
C LYS A 145 34.56 47.54 -23.54
N ALA A 146 34.65 47.89 -24.83
CA ALA A 146 33.86 47.27 -25.88
C ALA A 146 34.20 45.78 -26.04
N ALA A 147 35.49 45.41 -26.01
CA ALA A 147 35.94 44.02 -26.07
C ALA A 147 35.47 43.18 -24.87
N TYR A 148 35.59 43.69 -23.64
CA TYR A 148 35.09 43.00 -22.44
C TYR A 148 33.56 42.87 -22.45
N THR A 149 32.84 43.87 -22.95
CA THR A 149 31.38 43.81 -23.08
C THR A 149 30.96 42.71 -24.07
N ALA A 150 31.64 42.60 -25.22
CA ALA A 150 31.37 41.53 -26.18
C ALA A 150 31.64 40.12 -25.60
N LEU A 151 32.68 39.94 -24.79
CA LEU A 151 32.96 38.68 -24.10
C LEU A 151 31.93 38.36 -23.02
N ILE A 152 31.52 39.35 -22.22
CA ILE A 152 30.45 39.19 -21.21
C ILE A 152 29.15 38.77 -21.87
N ASP A 153 28.78 39.41 -22.98
CA ASP A 153 27.55 39.11 -23.71
C ASP A 153 27.61 37.69 -24.32
N LEU A 154 28.76 37.29 -24.85
CA LEU A 154 29.00 35.94 -25.38
C LEU A 154 28.89 34.85 -24.31
N TYR A 155 29.54 35.01 -23.15
CA TYR A 155 29.41 34.04 -22.06
C TYR A 155 27.99 34.02 -21.48
N SER A 156 27.38 35.19 -21.32
CA SER A 156 26.00 35.31 -20.83
C SER A 156 25.02 34.62 -21.77
N SER A 157 25.20 34.75 -23.09
CA SER A 157 24.34 34.11 -24.11
C SER A 157 24.55 32.60 -24.22
N MET A 158 25.75 32.08 -23.92
CA MET A 158 25.98 30.63 -23.77
C MET A 158 25.32 30.06 -22.51
N ILE A 159 25.28 30.80 -21.40
CA ILE A 159 24.59 30.40 -20.17
C ILE A 159 23.07 30.45 -20.37
N SER A 160 22.54 31.59 -20.82
CA SER A 160 21.11 31.87 -20.94
C SER A 160 20.82 32.82 -22.10
N ALA A 161 19.86 32.48 -22.96
CA ALA A 161 19.48 33.33 -24.08
C ALA A 161 18.71 34.57 -23.59
N SER A 162 19.32 35.75 -23.70
CA SER A 162 18.60 37.03 -23.58
C SER A 162 18.85 37.89 -24.83
N GLY A 163 17.91 37.89 -25.77
CA GLY A 163 17.94 38.75 -26.96
C GLY A 163 17.93 38.02 -28.31
N THR A 164 17.65 38.78 -29.38
CA THR A 164 17.36 38.28 -30.75
C THR A 164 18.62 37.95 -31.57
N ASP A 165 19.80 38.45 -31.17
CA ASP A 165 21.06 38.35 -31.95
C ASP A 165 22.01 37.27 -31.38
N ASN A 166 21.46 36.07 -31.16
CA ASN A 166 21.94 35.11 -30.16
C ASN A 166 23.20 34.32 -30.59
N TYR A 167 24.33 34.51 -29.90
CA TYR A 167 25.43 33.54 -29.80
C TYR A 167 25.01 32.43 -28.82
N GLY A 168 24.94 31.19 -29.27
CA GLY A 168 24.58 30.04 -28.43
C GLY A 168 25.45 28.84 -28.78
N ILE A 169 25.27 27.74 -28.05
CA ILE A 169 25.93 26.48 -28.37
C ILE A 169 25.29 25.94 -29.65
N VAL A 170 26.09 25.80 -30.70
CA VAL A 170 25.64 25.27 -31.99
C VAL A 170 25.48 23.76 -31.86
N LEU A 171 24.27 23.27 -32.12
CA LEU A 171 24.00 21.84 -32.23
C LEU A 171 24.28 21.41 -33.67
N THR A 172 24.94 20.27 -33.81
CA THR A 172 25.39 19.75 -35.09
C THR A 172 25.00 18.28 -35.23
N ASP A 173 24.59 17.83 -36.42
CA ASP A 173 24.43 16.39 -36.69
C ASP A 173 25.79 15.69 -36.87
N ASP A 174 25.75 14.37 -37.05
CA ASP A 174 26.95 13.53 -37.26
C ASP A 174 27.75 13.93 -38.52
N ASP A 175 27.12 14.67 -39.45
CA ASP A 175 27.73 15.15 -40.71
C ASP A 175 28.25 16.59 -40.61
N GLY A 176 28.17 17.23 -39.44
CA GLY A 176 28.70 18.58 -39.24
C GLY A 176 27.73 19.71 -39.65
N ASN A 177 26.47 19.40 -39.97
CA ASN A 177 25.46 20.42 -40.29
C ASN A 177 24.79 20.96 -39.02
N VAL A 178 24.59 22.29 -38.98
CA VAL A 178 23.93 22.95 -37.86
C VAL A 178 22.44 22.57 -37.82
N THR A 179 22.03 21.88 -36.76
CA THR A 179 20.65 21.43 -36.53
C THR A 179 19.88 22.32 -35.57
N GLY A 180 20.56 23.20 -34.83
CA GLY A 180 19.94 24.16 -33.94
C GLY A 180 20.94 24.95 -33.10
N LYS A 181 20.41 25.75 -32.18
CA LYS A 181 21.19 26.46 -31.15
C LYS A 181 20.58 26.15 -29.78
N THR A 182 21.41 25.99 -28.75
CA THR A 182 21.01 25.77 -27.37
C THR A 182 21.86 26.60 -26.40
N THR A 183 21.54 26.54 -25.11
CA THR A 183 22.33 27.16 -24.02
C THR A 183 22.59 26.12 -22.93
N PHE A 184 23.54 26.38 -22.05
CA PHE A 184 23.77 25.49 -20.89
C PHE A 184 22.53 25.40 -19.98
N SER A 185 21.79 26.50 -19.79
CA SER A 185 20.53 26.47 -19.04
C SER A 185 19.46 25.58 -19.68
N VAL A 186 19.32 25.60 -21.01
CA VAL A 186 18.37 24.75 -21.73
C VAL A 186 18.79 23.28 -21.67
N GLN A 187 20.09 22.98 -21.80
CA GLN A 187 20.60 21.61 -21.66
C GLN A 187 20.40 21.07 -20.24
N LYS A 188 20.68 21.88 -19.22
CA LYS A 188 20.42 21.53 -17.80
C LYS A 188 18.94 21.24 -17.57
N ALA A 189 18.06 22.15 -17.99
CA ALA A 189 16.61 21.96 -17.87
C ALA A 189 16.12 20.72 -18.66
N GLY A 190 16.74 20.42 -19.81
CA GLY A 190 16.46 19.22 -20.58
C GLY A 190 16.85 17.93 -19.85
N ALA A 191 18.04 17.90 -19.23
CA ALA A 191 18.52 16.78 -18.43
C ALA A 191 17.63 16.54 -17.19
N GLU A 192 17.29 17.61 -16.45
CA GLU A 192 16.37 17.58 -15.31
C GLU A 192 14.95 17.10 -15.72
N GLY A 193 14.46 17.59 -16.87
CA GLY A 193 13.18 17.17 -17.43
C GLY A 193 13.17 15.69 -17.85
N ASN A 194 14.27 15.18 -18.39
CA ASN A 194 14.41 13.77 -18.75
C ASN A 194 14.44 12.86 -17.52
N LEU A 195 15.16 13.26 -16.47
CA LEU A 195 15.15 12.56 -15.17
C LEU A 195 13.74 12.49 -14.59
N THR A 196 13.04 13.62 -14.60
CA THR A 196 11.65 13.72 -14.11
C THR A 196 10.69 12.81 -14.88
N LYS A 197 10.79 12.80 -16.22
CA LYS A 197 9.98 11.91 -17.07
C LYS A 197 10.27 10.44 -16.80
N LEU A 198 11.54 10.07 -16.64
CA LEU A 198 11.94 8.70 -16.35
C LEU A 198 11.41 8.25 -14.98
N ALA A 199 11.65 9.03 -13.93
CA ALA A 199 11.16 8.74 -12.58
C ALA A 199 9.62 8.57 -12.59
N SER A 200 8.91 9.45 -13.32
CA SER A 200 7.47 9.36 -13.50
C SER A 200 7.04 8.10 -14.27
N SER A 201 7.80 7.68 -15.28
CA SER A 201 7.54 6.47 -16.06
C SER A 201 7.73 5.20 -15.21
N VAL A 202 8.81 5.12 -14.42
CA VAL A 202 9.07 4.00 -13.51
C VAL A 202 7.98 3.91 -12.44
N LYS A 203 7.63 5.03 -11.79
CA LYS A 203 6.54 5.10 -10.81
C LYS A 203 5.21 4.62 -11.42
N ARG A 204 4.89 5.08 -12.63
CA ARG A 204 3.66 4.66 -13.34
C ARG A 204 3.68 3.18 -13.69
N GLY A 205 4.82 2.66 -14.13
CA GLY A 205 4.97 1.23 -14.47
C GLY A 205 4.77 0.30 -13.27
N LEU A 206 5.16 0.73 -12.07
CA LEU A 206 5.00 -0.05 -10.84
C LEU A 206 3.73 0.25 -10.06
N HIS A 207 2.98 1.30 -10.41
CA HIS A 207 1.77 1.71 -9.70
C HIS A 207 0.75 0.56 -9.60
N GLY A 208 0.44 -0.12 -10.71
CA GLY A 208 -0.50 -1.25 -10.70
C GLY A 208 -0.05 -2.40 -9.78
N THR A 209 1.26 -2.68 -9.75
CA THR A 209 1.83 -3.68 -8.82
C THR A 209 1.67 -3.23 -7.38
N LYS A 210 1.94 -1.96 -7.06
CA LYS A 210 1.76 -1.41 -5.71
C LYS A 210 0.31 -1.48 -5.26
N VAL A 211 -0.64 -1.09 -6.11
CA VAL A 211 -2.08 -1.20 -5.82
C VAL A 211 -2.46 -2.66 -5.53
N SER A 212 -1.95 -3.61 -6.32
CA SER A 212 -2.19 -5.04 -6.10
C SER A 212 -1.60 -5.53 -4.77
N VAL A 213 -0.37 -5.11 -4.43
CA VAL A 213 0.27 -5.42 -3.15
C VAL A 213 -0.53 -4.82 -2.00
N THR A 214 -0.93 -3.55 -2.04
CA THR A 214 -1.76 -2.90 -1.02
C THR A 214 -3.07 -3.66 -0.81
N THR A 215 -3.76 -4.00 -1.90
CA THR A 215 -5.01 -4.79 -1.84
C THR A 215 -4.80 -6.17 -1.21
N GLY A 216 -3.71 -6.85 -1.58
CA GLY A 216 -3.33 -8.14 -1.02
C GLY A 216 -2.97 -8.05 0.47
N MET A 217 -2.24 -7.01 0.88
CA MET A 217 -1.85 -6.77 2.27
C MET A 217 -3.04 -6.39 3.14
N ASN A 218 -3.96 -5.57 2.62
CA ASN A 218 -5.24 -5.30 3.30
C ASN A 218 -6.01 -6.60 3.53
N SER A 219 -6.11 -7.46 2.52
CA SER A 219 -6.79 -8.75 2.63
C SER A 219 -6.10 -9.68 3.65
N ALA A 220 -4.76 -9.71 3.63
CA ALA A 220 -3.96 -10.49 4.58
C ALA A 220 -4.13 -9.98 6.02
N PHE A 221 -4.17 -8.66 6.22
CA PHE A 221 -4.44 -8.04 7.51
C PHE A 221 -5.80 -8.49 8.07
N LEU A 222 -6.86 -8.42 7.26
CA LEU A 222 -8.20 -8.86 7.68
C LEU A 222 -8.26 -10.36 7.98
N GLY A 223 -7.56 -11.16 7.16
CA GLY A 223 -7.39 -12.59 7.39
C GLY A 223 -6.71 -12.86 8.73
N TYR A 224 -5.64 -12.14 9.05
CA TYR A 224 -4.95 -12.22 10.33
C TYR A 224 -5.89 -11.87 11.50
N GLN A 225 -6.65 -10.76 11.41
CA GLN A 225 -7.59 -10.39 12.47
C GLN A 225 -8.67 -11.44 12.68
N SER A 226 -9.20 -12.01 11.59
CA SER A 226 -10.18 -13.08 11.67
C SER A 226 -9.61 -14.33 12.32
N LEU A 227 -8.39 -14.72 11.96
CA LEU A 227 -7.69 -15.86 12.58
C LEU A 227 -7.41 -15.62 14.07
N ARG A 228 -7.15 -14.38 14.48
CA ARG A 228 -6.92 -14.01 15.89
C ARG A 228 -8.18 -14.20 16.71
N GLU A 229 -9.35 -13.87 16.16
CA GLU A 229 -10.64 -14.17 16.80
C GLU A 229 -10.95 -15.67 16.79
N LEU A 230 -10.57 -16.40 15.73
CA LEU A 230 -10.70 -17.86 15.70
C LEU A 230 -9.76 -18.55 16.71
N GLU A 231 -8.59 -17.99 17.01
CA GLU A 231 -7.69 -18.52 18.04
C GLU A 231 -8.39 -18.55 19.40
N LYS A 232 -8.96 -17.41 19.82
CA LYS A 232 -9.74 -17.30 21.05
C LYS A 232 -10.90 -18.30 21.09
N MET A 233 -11.57 -18.50 19.95
CA MET A 233 -12.64 -19.49 19.81
C MET A 233 -12.11 -20.92 20.00
N TYR A 234 -10.98 -21.27 19.38
CA TYR A 234 -10.38 -22.60 19.50
C TYR A 234 -9.83 -22.86 20.91
N GLU A 235 -9.29 -21.86 21.60
CA GLU A 235 -8.92 -21.96 23.01
C GLU A 235 -10.12 -22.33 23.89
N LYS A 236 -11.24 -21.59 23.74
CA LYS A 236 -12.50 -21.91 24.44
C LYS A 236 -13.02 -23.31 24.10
N GLN A 237 -12.86 -23.77 22.86
CA GLN A 237 -13.22 -25.14 22.49
C GLN A 237 -12.31 -26.17 23.17
N VAL A 238 -10.99 -25.93 23.24
CA VAL A 238 -10.06 -26.84 23.94
C VAL A 238 -10.43 -26.95 25.41
N ASP A 239 -10.73 -25.84 26.08
CA ASP A 239 -11.16 -25.82 27.49
C ASP A 239 -12.47 -26.61 27.69
N MET A 240 -13.45 -26.39 26.80
CA MET A 240 -14.71 -27.13 26.81
C MET A 240 -14.50 -28.63 26.64
N TYR A 241 -13.72 -29.06 25.63
CA TYR A 241 -13.45 -30.47 25.38
C TYR A 241 -12.60 -31.12 26.47
N GLN A 242 -11.72 -30.36 27.12
CA GLN A 242 -10.99 -30.84 28.29
C GLN A 242 -11.96 -31.14 29.44
N ALA A 243 -12.91 -30.23 29.71
CA ALA A 243 -13.94 -30.45 30.72
C ALA A 243 -14.85 -31.66 30.38
N MET A 244 -15.15 -31.88 29.10
CA MET A 244 -15.89 -33.06 28.63
C MET A 244 -15.11 -34.36 28.86
N TYR A 245 -13.82 -34.37 28.53
CA TYR A 245 -12.93 -35.52 28.78
C TYR A 245 -12.83 -35.83 30.28
N ASP A 246 -12.58 -34.84 31.12
CA ASP A 246 -12.48 -35.01 32.57
C ASP A 246 -13.81 -35.51 33.17
N ALA A 247 -14.95 -35.05 32.64
CA ALA A 247 -16.27 -35.54 33.02
C ALA A 247 -16.47 -37.01 32.60
N ALA A 248 -16.09 -37.40 31.38
CA ALA A 248 -16.19 -38.78 30.90
C ALA A 248 -15.33 -39.74 31.74
N VAL A 249 -14.11 -39.34 32.10
CA VAL A 249 -13.23 -40.13 32.98
C VAL A 249 -13.85 -40.33 34.37
N ARG A 250 -14.43 -39.28 34.95
CA ARG A 250 -15.16 -39.39 36.23
C ARG A 250 -16.37 -40.30 36.14
N GLN A 251 -17.12 -40.22 35.04
CA GLN A 251 -18.29 -41.07 34.81
C GLN A 251 -17.89 -42.54 34.62
N LEU A 252 -16.78 -42.82 33.94
CA LEU A 252 -16.23 -44.17 33.82
C LEU A 252 -15.90 -44.75 35.21
N ALA A 253 -15.30 -43.96 36.10
CA ALA A 253 -14.93 -44.40 37.45
C ALA A 253 -16.12 -44.80 38.33
N VAL A 254 -17.30 -44.19 38.10
CA VAL A 254 -18.56 -44.54 38.81
C VAL A 254 -19.43 -45.53 38.01
N GLY A 255 -18.92 -46.09 36.91
CA GLY A 255 -19.63 -47.05 36.05
C GLY A 255 -20.77 -46.43 35.22
N ALA A 256 -20.84 -45.10 35.11
CA ALA A 256 -21.87 -44.37 34.37
C ALA A 256 -21.49 -44.06 32.91
N ALA A 257 -20.25 -44.32 32.50
CA ALA A 257 -19.78 -44.19 31.12
C ALA A 257 -18.91 -45.40 30.72
N THR A 258 -18.74 -45.61 29.42
CA THR A 258 -17.92 -46.69 28.85
C THR A 258 -16.52 -46.20 28.49
N GLU A 259 -15.56 -47.11 28.32
CA GLU A 259 -14.23 -46.77 27.82
C GLU A 259 -14.30 -46.13 26.41
N LEU A 260 -15.27 -46.52 25.59
CA LEU A 260 -15.51 -45.92 24.28
C LEU A 260 -15.91 -44.43 24.39
N ASP A 261 -16.69 -44.06 25.40
CA ASP A 261 -17.08 -42.66 25.64
C ASP A 261 -15.86 -41.80 26.00
N VAL A 262 -14.97 -42.33 26.84
CA VAL A 262 -13.70 -41.66 27.19
C VAL A 262 -12.80 -41.50 25.96
N ARG A 263 -12.67 -42.54 25.13
CA ARG A 263 -11.90 -42.48 23.88
C ARG A 263 -12.47 -41.47 22.89
N THR A 264 -13.80 -41.38 22.79
CA THR A 264 -14.47 -40.40 21.93
C THR A 264 -14.15 -38.98 22.39
N ALA A 265 -14.27 -38.70 23.69
CA ALA A 265 -13.93 -37.40 24.26
C ALA A 265 -12.43 -37.05 24.10
N GLU A 266 -11.54 -38.03 24.19
CA GLU A 266 -10.10 -37.85 23.94
C GLU A 266 -9.83 -37.44 22.50
N VAL A 267 -10.46 -38.10 21.52
CA VAL A 267 -10.33 -37.78 20.09
C VAL A 267 -10.85 -36.37 19.79
N ASP A 268 -11.98 -35.98 20.38
CA ASP A 268 -12.54 -34.64 20.21
C ASP A 268 -11.62 -33.55 20.76
N LEU A 269 -11.04 -33.78 21.95
CA LEU A 269 -10.04 -32.89 22.56
C LEU A 269 -8.78 -32.77 21.70
N GLN A 270 -8.24 -33.88 21.20
CA GLN A 270 -7.09 -33.88 20.30
C GLN A 270 -7.42 -33.12 19.00
N GLY A 271 -8.60 -33.34 18.44
CA GLY A 271 -9.10 -32.63 17.26
C GLY A 271 -9.17 -31.11 17.50
N ALA A 272 -9.64 -30.67 18.66
CA ALA A 272 -9.67 -29.25 19.02
C ALA A 272 -8.26 -28.64 19.16
N LYS A 273 -7.32 -29.37 19.79
CA LYS A 273 -5.91 -28.94 19.92
C LYS A 273 -5.22 -28.81 18.56
N ILE A 274 -5.49 -29.73 17.63
CA ILE A 274 -4.97 -29.65 16.25
C ILE A 274 -5.52 -28.41 15.54
N ARG A 275 -6.82 -28.11 15.67
CA ARG A 275 -7.42 -26.90 15.09
C ARG A 275 -6.77 -25.62 15.64
N LEU A 276 -6.55 -25.54 16.95
CA LEU A 276 -5.84 -24.43 17.58
C LEU A 276 -4.41 -24.28 17.05
N SER A 277 -3.67 -25.38 16.96
CA SER A 277 -2.29 -25.38 16.44
C SER A 277 -2.23 -24.93 14.98
N ASN A 278 -3.12 -25.43 14.13
CA ASN A 278 -3.17 -25.04 12.71
C ASN A 278 -3.54 -23.56 12.54
N ASN A 279 -4.42 -23.04 13.39
CA ASN A 279 -4.80 -21.62 13.38
C ASN A 279 -3.63 -20.72 13.81
N ARG A 280 -2.89 -21.11 14.86
CA ARG A 280 -1.67 -20.41 15.30
C ARG A 280 -0.59 -20.38 14.23
N GLU A 281 -0.40 -21.50 13.53
CA GLU A 281 0.54 -21.56 12.41
C GLU A 281 0.11 -20.66 11.25
N SER A 282 -1.20 -20.61 10.96
CA SER A 282 -1.74 -19.69 9.96
C SER A 282 -1.55 -18.21 10.35
N LEU A 283 -1.75 -17.86 11.62
CA LEU A 283 -1.49 -16.52 12.17
C LEU A 283 -0.01 -16.13 11.98
N ARG A 284 0.89 -17.02 12.38
CA ARG A 284 2.34 -16.84 12.25
C ARG A 284 2.74 -16.62 10.79
N SER A 285 2.27 -17.51 9.90
CA SER A 285 2.59 -17.47 8.47
C SER A 285 2.09 -16.19 7.80
N ILE A 286 0.84 -15.75 8.03
CA ILE A 286 0.33 -14.51 7.45
C ILE A 286 1.13 -13.31 7.95
N LYS A 287 1.39 -13.24 9.26
CA LYS A 287 2.17 -12.17 9.88
C LYS A 287 3.57 -12.05 9.27
N GLU A 288 4.31 -13.17 9.22
CA GLU A 288 5.67 -13.22 8.68
C GLU A 288 5.69 -12.84 7.20
N ASN A 289 4.75 -13.36 6.39
CA ASN A 289 4.66 -13.02 4.97
C ASN A 289 4.34 -11.54 4.75
N MET A 290 3.43 -10.96 5.54
CA MET A 290 3.14 -9.53 5.48
C MET A 290 4.38 -8.70 5.80
N ALA A 291 5.06 -9.01 6.89
CA ALA A 291 6.28 -8.32 7.29
C ALA A 291 7.36 -8.39 6.18
N ILE A 292 7.59 -9.56 5.58
CA ILE A 292 8.57 -9.71 4.51
C ILE A 292 8.20 -8.86 3.28
N ILE A 293 6.95 -8.93 2.82
CA ILE A 293 6.48 -8.19 1.63
C ILE A 293 6.56 -6.68 1.86
N LEU A 294 6.14 -6.23 3.05
CA LEU A 294 6.19 -4.82 3.47
C LEU A 294 7.59 -4.34 3.85
N GLY A 295 8.61 -5.21 3.75
CA GLY A 295 10.01 -4.82 3.66
C GLY A 295 10.88 -5.16 4.87
N TRP A 296 10.32 -5.77 5.92
CA TRP A 296 11.09 -6.25 7.07
C TRP A 296 12.04 -7.37 6.62
N GLY A 297 13.20 -7.44 7.26
CA GLY A 297 14.13 -8.55 7.04
C GLY A 297 13.53 -9.85 7.57
N ILE A 298 13.94 -10.98 6.98
CA ILE A 298 13.45 -12.32 7.38
C ILE A 298 13.70 -12.56 8.87
N ASP A 299 14.84 -12.11 9.40
CA ASP A 299 15.21 -12.28 10.80
C ASP A 299 14.38 -11.40 11.77
N SER A 300 13.90 -10.25 11.28
CA SER A 300 13.07 -9.32 12.06
C SER A 300 11.57 -9.59 11.92
N ALA A 301 11.13 -10.31 10.88
CA ALA A 301 9.72 -10.53 10.56
C ALA A 301 8.94 -11.21 11.71
N ALA A 302 9.63 -12.03 12.52
CA ALA A 302 9.04 -12.68 13.68
C ALA A 302 8.68 -11.69 14.81
N ASN A 303 9.40 -10.57 14.93
CA ASN A 303 9.20 -9.57 15.98
C ASN A 303 8.11 -8.56 15.64
N VAL A 304 7.73 -8.48 14.37
CA VAL A 304 6.66 -7.61 13.91
C VAL A 304 5.34 -8.03 14.53
N SER A 305 4.56 -7.03 14.95
CA SER A 305 3.22 -7.15 15.48
C SER A 305 2.21 -6.56 14.50
N ILE A 306 0.99 -7.10 14.48
CA ILE A 306 -0.10 -6.55 13.69
C ILE A 306 -0.99 -5.75 14.65
N GLY A 307 -1.22 -4.49 14.34
CA GLY A 307 -2.10 -3.59 15.07
C GLY A 307 -3.55 -4.06 15.09
N GLU A 308 -4.41 -3.37 15.82
CA GLU A 308 -5.84 -3.68 15.85
C GLU A 308 -6.59 -2.88 14.77
N ILE A 309 -7.63 -3.50 14.19
CA ILE A 309 -8.54 -2.75 13.33
C ILE A 309 -9.37 -1.79 14.20
N PRO A 310 -9.59 -0.54 13.77
CA PRO A 310 -10.51 0.36 14.46
C PRO A 310 -11.88 -0.29 14.71
N VAL A 311 -12.49 0.00 15.85
CA VAL A 311 -13.81 -0.54 16.19
C VAL A 311 -14.84 -0.05 15.18
N TYR A 312 -15.72 -0.93 14.72
CA TYR A 312 -16.79 -0.59 13.79
C TYR A 312 -17.74 0.45 14.41
N ASP A 313 -17.91 1.58 13.72
CA ASP A 313 -18.90 2.60 14.03
C ASP A 313 -20.13 2.45 13.12
N PRO A 314 -21.30 2.04 13.66
CA PRO A 314 -22.52 1.87 12.87
C PRO A 314 -23.09 3.20 12.38
N THR A 315 -22.71 4.34 12.97
CA THR A 315 -23.26 5.65 12.60
C THR A 315 -22.57 6.26 11.37
N TYR A 316 -21.34 5.84 11.07
CA TYR A 316 -20.53 6.40 10.00
C TYR A 316 -21.24 6.35 8.64
N MET A 317 -21.72 5.17 8.23
CA MET A 317 -22.38 5.02 6.93
C MET A 317 -23.79 5.62 6.93
N ALA A 318 -24.48 5.66 8.07
CA ALA A 318 -25.83 6.20 8.17
C ALA A 318 -25.90 7.72 7.94
N ALA A 319 -24.82 8.44 8.24
CA ALA A 319 -24.72 9.88 8.06
C ALA A 319 -24.25 10.30 6.65
N ARG A 320 -23.82 9.34 5.81
CA ARG A 320 -23.17 9.62 4.52
C ARG A 320 -24.16 9.81 3.38
N ASN A 321 -23.77 10.64 2.40
CA ASN A 321 -24.53 10.86 1.18
C ASN A 321 -23.69 10.44 -0.02
N LEU A 322 -24.05 9.30 -0.61
CA LEU A 322 -23.31 8.68 -1.73
C LEU A 322 -23.09 9.65 -2.90
N TYR A 323 -24.05 10.53 -3.19
CA TYR A 323 -23.90 11.48 -4.30
C TYR A 323 -22.81 12.52 -4.00
N GLN A 324 -22.80 13.08 -2.79
CA GLN A 324 -21.76 14.03 -2.38
C GLN A 324 -20.38 13.35 -2.28
N ASP A 325 -20.36 12.12 -1.76
CA ASP A 325 -19.16 11.32 -1.61
C ASP A 325 -18.52 10.97 -2.97
N ILE A 326 -19.31 10.70 -4.02
CA ILE A 326 -18.80 10.51 -5.39
C ILE A 326 -18.14 11.78 -5.94
N GLU A 327 -18.74 12.95 -5.67
CA GLU A 327 -18.15 14.22 -6.11
C GLU A 327 -16.86 14.54 -5.34
N GLU A 328 -16.77 14.17 -4.06
CA GLU A 328 -15.52 14.26 -3.28
C GLU A 328 -14.44 13.31 -3.83
N ALA A 329 -14.79 12.05 -4.09
CA ALA A 329 -13.86 11.05 -4.62
C ALA A 329 -13.25 11.46 -5.98
N ARG A 330 -14.00 12.22 -6.80
CA ARG A 330 -13.48 12.77 -8.08
C ARG A 330 -12.29 13.71 -7.91
N LEU A 331 -12.19 14.40 -6.78
CA LEU A 331 -11.10 15.35 -6.52
C LEU A 331 -9.76 14.62 -6.31
N TYR A 332 -9.82 13.40 -5.80
CA TYR A 332 -8.63 12.63 -5.40
C TYR A 332 -8.35 11.43 -6.30
N ASN A 333 -9.31 10.97 -7.11
CA ASN A 333 -9.09 9.83 -7.99
C ASN A 333 -8.13 10.16 -9.15
N VAL A 334 -7.00 9.45 -9.19
CA VAL A 334 -5.91 9.69 -10.14
C VAL A 334 -6.30 9.35 -11.58
N GLU A 335 -7.04 8.26 -11.81
CA GLU A 335 -7.46 7.85 -13.15
C GLU A 335 -8.43 8.86 -13.78
N TYR A 336 -9.41 9.30 -13.00
CA TYR A 336 -10.36 10.34 -13.39
C TYR A 336 -9.63 11.65 -13.70
N GLY A 337 -8.78 12.14 -12.78
CA GLY A 337 -8.00 13.36 -13.01
C GLY A 337 -7.12 13.29 -14.25
N SER A 338 -6.45 12.14 -14.46
CA SER A 338 -5.60 11.91 -15.65
C SER A 338 -6.39 11.89 -16.96
N ALA A 339 -7.60 11.31 -16.95
CA ALA A 339 -8.49 11.32 -18.11
C ALA A 339 -8.99 12.73 -18.43
N GLN A 340 -9.29 13.55 -17.42
CA GLN A 340 -9.68 14.95 -17.63
C GLN A 340 -8.52 15.80 -18.16
N ALA A 341 -7.30 15.59 -17.66
CA ALA A 341 -6.09 16.30 -18.10
C ALA A 341 -5.60 15.90 -19.51
N THR A 342 -6.12 14.81 -20.08
CA THR A 342 -5.73 14.38 -21.43
C THR A 342 -6.20 15.41 -22.45
N ALA A 343 -5.25 16.01 -23.19
CA ALA A 343 -5.55 16.96 -24.25
C ALA A 343 -6.37 16.28 -25.35
N LYS A 344 -7.44 16.94 -25.80
CA LYS A 344 -8.25 16.47 -26.92
C LYS A 344 -7.61 16.99 -28.22
N PRO A 345 -7.04 16.12 -29.08
CA PRO A 345 -6.35 16.57 -30.28
C PRO A 345 -7.30 17.02 -31.40
N ASP A 346 -8.58 16.66 -31.33
CA ASP A 346 -9.56 16.96 -32.37
C ASP A 346 -10.79 17.70 -31.82
N ILE A 347 -11.28 18.73 -32.52
CA ILE A 347 -12.40 19.56 -32.06
C ILE A 347 -13.76 19.00 -32.51
N THR A 348 -13.78 18.12 -33.51
CA THR A 348 -15.02 17.57 -34.09
C THR A 348 -15.18 16.08 -33.74
N GLY A 349 -16.39 15.72 -33.27
CA GLY A 349 -16.78 14.33 -33.03
C GLY A 349 -16.50 13.78 -31.62
N TYR A 350 -17.08 12.59 -31.39
CA TYR A 350 -16.88 11.79 -30.18
C TYR A 350 -15.59 10.97 -30.35
N SER A 351 -14.61 11.22 -29.48
CA SER A 351 -13.25 10.72 -29.58
C SER A 351 -12.93 9.64 -28.53
N GLU A 352 -11.80 8.94 -28.68
CA GLU A 352 -11.28 8.03 -27.64
C GLU A 352 -11.05 8.73 -26.30
N VAL A 353 -10.70 10.03 -26.31
CA VAL A 353 -10.57 10.84 -25.09
C VAL A 353 -11.93 11.02 -24.40
N ASP A 354 -13.01 11.22 -25.17
CA ASP A 354 -14.37 11.31 -24.62
C ASP A 354 -14.84 9.97 -24.05
N ILE A 355 -14.53 8.85 -24.74
CA ILE A 355 -14.77 7.49 -24.23
C ILE A 355 -14.04 7.28 -22.90
N LYS A 356 -12.75 7.64 -22.82
CA LYS A 356 -11.94 7.45 -21.61
C LYS A 356 -12.43 8.30 -20.44
N ARG A 357 -12.81 9.56 -20.69
CA ARG A 357 -13.40 10.44 -19.67
C ARG A 357 -14.73 9.91 -19.14
N ASN A 358 -15.60 9.43 -20.03
CA ASN A 358 -16.88 8.84 -19.61
C ASN A 358 -16.69 7.51 -18.88
N SER A 359 -15.80 6.65 -19.36
CA SER A 359 -15.53 5.35 -18.74
C SER A 359 -14.92 5.50 -17.35
N THR A 360 -13.93 6.38 -17.15
CA THR A 360 -13.34 6.62 -15.82
C THR A 360 -14.35 7.22 -14.84
N LYS A 361 -15.21 8.15 -15.30
CA LYS A 361 -16.32 8.67 -14.50
C LYS A 361 -17.28 7.56 -14.07
N GLU A 362 -17.70 6.70 -15.00
CA GLU A 362 -18.65 5.64 -14.72
C GLU A 362 -18.04 4.55 -13.83
N ASN A 363 -16.77 4.19 -14.07
CA ASN A 363 -16.04 3.25 -13.22
C ASN A 363 -15.93 3.75 -11.78
N LEU A 364 -15.66 5.05 -11.58
CA LEU A 364 -15.63 5.65 -10.25
C LEU A 364 -17.02 5.60 -9.58
N ASN A 365 -18.08 5.98 -10.31
CA ASN A 365 -19.45 5.90 -9.82
C ASN A 365 -19.82 4.46 -9.38
N ILE A 366 -19.50 3.47 -10.23
CA ILE A 366 -19.76 2.04 -9.96
C ILE A 366 -18.96 1.58 -8.74
N THR A 367 -17.67 1.91 -8.68
CA THR A 367 -16.78 1.51 -7.58
C THR A 367 -17.26 2.07 -6.25
N MET A 368 -17.55 3.37 -6.18
CA MET A 368 -18.08 4.02 -4.98
C MET A 368 -19.43 3.46 -4.57
N SER A 369 -20.35 3.26 -5.52
CA SER A 369 -21.66 2.66 -5.24
C SER A 369 -21.54 1.22 -4.73
N SER A 370 -20.61 0.44 -5.28
CA SER A 370 -20.31 -0.92 -4.84
C SER A 370 -19.78 -0.92 -3.40
N LEU A 371 -18.75 -0.12 -3.11
CA LEU A 371 -18.15 0.00 -1.77
C LEU A 371 -19.16 0.46 -0.72
N TYR A 372 -20.00 1.44 -1.07
CA TYR A 372 -21.08 1.92 -0.20
C TYR A 372 -22.03 0.77 0.15
N ASN A 373 -22.54 0.05 -0.87
CA ASN A 373 -23.45 -1.07 -0.66
C ASN A 373 -22.79 -2.21 0.13
N THR A 374 -21.51 -2.51 -0.12
CA THR A 374 -20.74 -3.49 0.65
C THR A 374 -20.65 -3.09 2.12
N ALA A 375 -20.36 -1.82 2.43
CA ALA A 375 -20.30 -1.34 3.81
C ALA A 375 -21.65 -1.41 4.52
N ILE A 376 -22.74 -1.04 3.85
CA ILE A 376 -24.11 -1.19 4.40
C ILE A 376 -24.44 -2.67 4.66
N GLN A 377 -24.17 -3.56 3.70
CA GLN A 377 -24.42 -4.99 3.86
C GLN A 377 -23.59 -5.60 5.00
N ALA A 378 -22.33 -5.22 5.12
CA ALA A 378 -21.47 -5.67 6.21
C ALA A 378 -21.99 -5.20 7.58
N GLY A 379 -22.50 -3.97 7.67
CA GLY A 379 -23.19 -3.45 8.85
C GLY A 379 -24.41 -4.28 9.24
N THR A 380 -25.30 -4.57 8.28
CA THR A 380 -26.48 -5.44 8.53
C THR A 380 -26.08 -6.85 8.95
N GLN A 381 -25.02 -7.42 8.37
CA GLN A 381 -24.51 -8.74 8.78
C GLN A 381 -23.95 -8.73 10.19
N TYR A 382 -23.26 -7.66 10.59
CA TYR A 382 -22.78 -7.47 11.96
C TYR A 382 -23.93 -7.38 12.96
N GLU A 383 -24.96 -6.58 12.68
CA GLU A 383 -26.15 -6.48 13.54
C GLU A 383 -26.84 -7.84 13.71
N ALA A 384 -27.02 -8.58 12.61
CA ALA A 384 -27.59 -9.92 12.65
C ALA A 384 -26.73 -10.91 13.45
N ALA A 385 -25.40 -10.86 13.31
CA ALA A 385 -24.47 -11.71 14.05
C ALA A 385 -24.49 -11.38 15.56
N GLN A 386 -24.54 -10.10 15.92
CA GLN A 386 -24.66 -9.66 17.31
C GLN A 386 -25.97 -10.12 17.95
N ALA A 387 -27.10 -9.99 17.24
CA ALA A 387 -28.38 -10.53 17.70
C ALA A 387 -28.33 -12.05 17.89
N GLY A 388 -27.72 -12.78 16.95
CA GLY A 388 -27.50 -14.23 17.06
C GLY A 388 -26.66 -14.63 18.28
N PHE A 389 -25.58 -13.89 18.55
CA PHE A 389 -24.76 -14.07 19.74
C PHE A 389 -25.54 -13.86 21.04
N MET A 390 -26.36 -12.80 21.12
CA MET A 390 -27.21 -12.54 22.29
C MET A 390 -28.21 -13.68 22.54
N VAL A 391 -28.78 -14.26 21.49
CA VAL A 391 -29.68 -15.42 21.58
C VAL A 391 -28.92 -16.63 22.12
N ALA A 392 -27.74 -16.95 21.57
CA ALA A 392 -26.93 -18.07 22.03
C ALA A 392 -26.46 -17.90 23.48
N ALA A 393 -26.12 -16.68 23.89
CA ALA A 393 -25.77 -16.35 25.28
C ALA A 393 -26.93 -16.65 26.24
N ARG A 394 -28.17 -16.29 25.87
CA ARG A 394 -29.38 -16.62 26.65
C ARG A 394 -29.63 -18.13 26.70
N GLN A 395 -29.42 -18.84 25.59
CA GLN A 395 -29.56 -20.29 25.52
C GLN A 395 -28.54 -21.00 26.41
N LYS A 396 -27.26 -20.60 26.37
CA LYS A 396 -26.21 -21.10 27.27
C LYS A 396 -26.61 -20.88 28.73
N ALA A 397 -26.98 -19.65 29.11
CA ALA A 397 -27.37 -19.35 30.48
C ALA A 397 -28.60 -20.15 30.95
N SER A 398 -29.55 -20.41 30.05
CA SER A 398 -30.69 -21.28 30.33
C SER A 398 -30.26 -22.73 30.53
N ALA A 399 -29.38 -23.25 29.67
CA ALA A 399 -28.85 -24.59 29.78
C ALA A 399 -28.05 -24.79 31.09
N GLU A 400 -27.26 -23.79 31.51
CA GLU A 400 -26.53 -23.83 32.79
C GLU A 400 -27.48 -24.01 33.98
N ARG A 401 -28.57 -23.24 34.03
CA ARG A 401 -29.57 -23.37 35.09
C ARG A 401 -30.28 -24.72 35.06
N SER A 402 -30.63 -25.21 33.87
CA SER A 402 -31.28 -26.51 33.72
C SER A 402 -30.35 -27.66 34.09
N LEU A 403 -29.05 -27.56 33.81
CA LEU A 403 -28.05 -28.56 34.20
C LEU A 403 -27.89 -28.60 35.72
N ALA A 404 -27.79 -27.42 36.36
CA ALA A 404 -27.70 -27.30 37.81
C ALA A 404 -28.94 -27.87 38.53
N ALA A 405 -30.12 -27.78 37.90
CA ALA A 405 -31.36 -28.37 38.39
C ALA A 405 -31.52 -29.86 38.03
N GLY A 406 -30.58 -30.47 37.30
CA GLY A 406 -30.65 -31.86 36.85
C GLY A 406 -31.69 -32.14 35.75
N LEU A 407 -32.17 -31.09 35.06
CA LEU A 407 -33.24 -31.18 34.05
C LEU A 407 -32.73 -31.47 32.63
N ILE A 408 -31.43 -31.27 32.37
CA ILE A 408 -30.80 -31.58 31.08
C ILE A 408 -29.52 -32.40 31.29
N SER A 409 -29.10 -33.10 30.24
CA SER A 409 -27.84 -33.83 30.27
C SER A 409 -26.63 -32.90 30.08
N TYR A 410 -25.44 -33.35 30.49
CA TYR A 410 -24.18 -32.66 30.17
C TYR A 410 -24.01 -32.45 28.66
N LYS A 411 -24.44 -33.42 27.84
CA LYS A 411 -24.39 -33.33 26.37
C LYS A 411 -25.22 -32.16 25.85
N ASP A 412 -26.42 -31.95 26.37
CA ASP A 412 -27.30 -30.85 25.96
C ASP A 412 -26.70 -29.49 26.36
N TYR A 413 -26.09 -29.40 27.54
CA TYR A 413 -25.37 -28.20 27.99
C TYR A 413 -24.20 -27.86 27.07
N TYR A 414 -23.32 -28.83 26.76
CA TYR A 414 -22.18 -28.60 25.87
C TYR A 414 -22.59 -28.25 24.44
N GLY A 415 -23.76 -28.72 23.99
CA GLY A 415 -24.37 -28.26 22.74
C GLY A 415 -24.65 -26.75 22.75
N ALA A 416 -25.23 -26.23 23.84
CA ALA A 416 -25.48 -24.80 24.01
C ALA A 416 -24.18 -23.98 24.15
N VAL A 417 -23.17 -24.51 24.85
CA VAL A 417 -21.84 -23.87 24.96
C VAL A 417 -21.15 -23.78 23.60
N THR A 418 -21.20 -24.84 22.79
CA THR A 418 -20.61 -24.85 21.44
C THR A 418 -21.25 -23.77 20.56
N GLN A 419 -22.59 -23.66 20.60
CA GLN A 419 -23.31 -22.63 19.84
C GLN A 419 -22.94 -21.21 20.28
N TYR A 420 -22.80 -20.99 21.60
CA TYR A 420 -22.35 -19.73 22.15
C TYR A 420 -20.95 -19.35 21.65
N ILE A 421 -19.96 -20.24 21.79
CA ILE A 421 -18.57 -20.01 21.35
C ILE A 421 -18.50 -19.66 19.85
N ALA A 422 -19.24 -20.40 19.02
CA ALA A 422 -19.27 -20.16 17.58
C ALA A 422 -19.93 -18.81 17.22
N SER A 423 -21.05 -18.47 17.88
CA SER A 423 -21.76 -17.22 17.63
C SER A 423 -20.98 -15.98 18.08
N GLU A 424 -20.20 -16.08 19.17
CA GLU A 424 -19.30 -15.04 19.65
C GLU A 424 -18.21 -14.73 18.61
N ALA A 425 -17.53 -15.77 18.13
CA ALA A 425 -16.52 -15.63 17.08
C ALA A 425 -17.11 -15.01 15.80
N THR A 426 -18.33 -15.41 15.44
CA THR A 426 -19.04 -14.88 14.27
C THR A 426 -19.35 -13.40 14.42
N ALA A 427 -19.84 -12.96 15.59
CA ALA A 427 -20.10 -11.56 15.88
C ALA A 427 -18.83 -10.69 15.80
N ASN A 428 -17.72 -11.16 16.38
CA ASN A 428 -16.44 -10.44 16.34
C ASN A 428 -15.88 -10.35 14.92
N ILE A 429 -15.90 -11.45 14.15
CA ILE A 429 -15.44 -11.47 12.75
C ILE A 429 -16.32 -10.57 11.87
N SER A 430 -17.64 -10.58 12.08
CA SER A 430 -18.53 -9.66 11.36
C SER A 430 -18.24 -8.20 11.70
N ALA A 431 -17.84 -7.88 12.94
CA ALA A 431 -17.42 -6.52 13.32
C ALA A 431 -16.14 -6.10 12.57
N ILE A 432 -15.15 -7.01 12.46
CA ILE A 432 -13.93 -6.79 11.68
C ILE A 432 -14.27 -6.52 10.21
N ASN A 433 -15.14 -7.33 9.62
CA ASN A 433 -15.56 -7.17 8.23
C ASN A 433 -16.32 -5.85 8.00
N ALA A 434 -17.18 -5.46 8.93
CA ALA A 434 -17.90 -4.19 8.86
C ALA A 434 -16.97 -2.99 8.96
N SER A 435 -16.03 -3.01 9.91
CA SER A 435 -14.99 -1.98 10.04
C SER A 435 -14.15 -1.87 8.76
N SER A 436 -13.69 -3.00 8.23
CA SER A 436 -12.92 -3.02 6.99
C SER A 436 -13.68 -2.45 5.80
N ALA A 437 -14.96 -2.80 5.64
CA ALA A 437 -15.75 -2.29 4.52
C ALA A 437 -15.90 -0.76 4.60
N VAL A 438 -16.06 -0.21 5.82
CA VAL A 438 -16.06 1.23 6.06
C VAL A 438 -14.70 1.86 5.74
N LEU A 439 -13.60 1.24 6.16
CA LEU A 439 -12.26 1.75 5.90
C LEU A 439 -11.91 1.71 4.40
N ASN A 440 -12.31 0.68 3.67
CA ASN A 440 -12.18 0.62 2.20
C ASN A 440 -12.97 1.73 1.51
N TYR A 441 -14.18 2.03 1.99
CA TYR A 441 -14.97 3.16 1.50
C TYR A 441 -14.27 4.51 1.77
N GLN A 442 -13.73 4.70 2.97
CA GLN A 442 -12.95 5.87 3.34
C GLN A 442 -11.67 6.02 2.50
N ALA A 443 -10.99 4.92 2.22
CA ALA A 443 -9.80 4.90 1.37
C ALA A 443 -10.13 5.36 -0.06
N ALA A 444 -11.26 4.91 -0.61
CA ALA A 444 -11.72 5.32 -1.94
C ALA A 444 -12.03 6.82 -2.02
N LEU A 445 -12.63 7.40 -0.97
CA LEU A 445 -12.85 8.85 -0.87
C LEU A 445 -11.55 9.65 -0.96
N ARG A 446 -10.45 9.08 -0.45
CA ARG A 446 -9.12 9.72 -0.44
C ARG A 446 -8.28 9.38 -1.69
N GLY A 447 -8.84 8.66 -2.67
CA GLY A 447 -8.17 8.33 -3.93
C GLY A 447 -7.22 7.11 -3.85
N PHE A 448 -7.34 6.27 -2.82
CA PHE A 448 -6.50 5.09 -2.62
C PHE A 448 -7.08 3.79 -3.23
N VAL A 449 -8.13 3.89 -4.05
CA VAL A 449 -8.83 2.77 -4.71
C VAL A 449 -9.01 3.03 -6.20
#